data_AF-A0AAD4I2C2-F1
#
_entry.id   AF-A0AAD4I2C2-F1
#
_cell.length_a   1.000
_cell.length_b   1.000
_cell.length_c   1.000
_cell.angle_alpha   90.00
_cell.angle_beta   90.00
_cell.angle_gamma   90.00
#
_symmetry.space_group_name_H-M   'P 1'
#
loop_
_entity.id
_entity.type
_entity.pdbx_description
1 polymer ?
#
loop_
_entity_poly.entity_id
_entity_poly.type
_entity_poly.pdbx_seq_one_letter_code
_entity_poly.pdbx_strand_id
1 'polypeptide(L)'
;MFVKQLLPAFLAIGSAAAQAGTCTFTATTTVNSQAEATKLASCRTVKGSVVIGTTAGSSIDISGPQEITGDLSVLDNGVLENFQTSSLRTVGGAFTLRNVTKLSTLSFSSLTSVRALAWQSVTNLNSVTLGPLSKADEVTISDTFLDTLTGLNLTSVNKLDINNNRRLKKFSTGLENLSDNLNIQANGIGLDIDLPDLVWISNMTIANVTKFSVPSLQVVNGSIRFDSNYFETFSAPNLTHTESGDISFVGNGALLNMTFPKLTSIGGGLLIANNTGLDKVTYFPKLTDVGGAIKLRGNFTEVDFPELNVVKGAFDVSSTGDVKSSCEALKKAAPSDQGGDGRIAGTFTCTSNNDKANEDTDSTSSGNGEVDGTGNGKDKNSAAGVTFNVALLGLVGVAALASAL
;
A
#
# COMPACT_ATOMS: atom_id res chain seq x y z
N MET A 1 -50.67 20.32 61.66
CA MET A 1 -49.75 20.09 60.52
C MET A 1 -50.59 20.11 59.24
N PHE A 2 -50.62 21.25 58.54
CA PHE A 2 -51.28 21.40 57.24
C PHE A 2 -50.18 21.57 56.19
N VAL A 3 -49.98 20.56 55.34
CA VAL A 3 -49.04 20.64 54.22
C VAL A 3 -49.82 21.15 53.00
N LYS A 4 -49.53 22.38 52.59
CA LYS A 4 -49.98 22.95 51.31
C LYS A 4 -49.21 22.28 50.17
N GLN A 5 -49.92 21.64 49.25
CA GLN A 5 -49.36 21.18 47.98
C GLN A 5 -49.20 22.39 47.04
N LEU A 6 -47.95 22.66 46.65
CA LEU A 6 -47.59 23.54 45.54
C LEU A 6 -47.58 22.69 44.26
N LEU A 7 -48.42 23.03 43.28
CA LEU A 7 -48.29 22.55 41.91
C LEU A 7 -47.06 23.22 41.26
N PRO A 8 -46.15 22.48 40.61
CA PRO A 8 -45.19 23.06 39.69
C PRO A 8 -45.87 23.35 38.35
N ALA A 9 -45.83 24.61 37.92
CA ALA A 9 -46.19 25.00 36.57
C ALA A 9 -45.12 24.45 35.60
N PHE A 10 -45.48 23.43 34.82
CA PHE A 10 -44.70 22.97 33.68
C PHE A 10 -44.71 24.07 32.61
N LEU A 11 -43.61 24.82 32.51
CA LEU A 11 -43.27 25.57 31.30
C LEU A 11 -42.93 24.54 30.22
N ALA A 12 -43.87 24.32 29.30
CA ALA A 12 -43.58 23.65 28.04
C ALA A 12 -42.63 24.55 27.23
N ILE A 13 -41.33 24.36 27.43
CA ILE A 13 -40.32 24.81 26.47
C ILE A 13 -40.53 23.93 25.25
N GLY A 14 -41.32 24.43 24.30
CA GLY A 14 -41.37 23.89 22.96
C GLY A 14 -39.95 23.89 22.43
N SER A 15 -39.32 22.72 22.43
CA SER A 15 -38.13 22.48 21.63
C SER A 15 -38.60 22.61 20.19
N ALA A 16 -38.44 23.80 19.62
CA ALA A 16 -38.31 23.91 18.19
C ALA A 16 -37.06 23.10 17.84
N ALA A 17 -37.24 21.79 17.62
CA ALA A 17 -36.37 21.06 16.74
C ALA A 17 -36.45 21.83 15.43
N ALA A 18 -35.49 22.72 15.19
CA ALA A 18 -35.27 23.27 13.87
C ALA A 18 -35.17 22.03 12.98
N GLN A 19 -36.19 21.84 12.14
CA GLN A 19 -36.13 20.82 11.11
C GLN A 19 -34.99 21.24 10.20
N ALA A 20 -33.76 20.82 10.54
CA ALA A 20 -32.59 21.05 9.73
C ALA A 20 -32.84 20.30 8.42
N GLY A 21 -33.27 21.07 7.42
CA GLY A 21 -33.79 20.55 6.18
C GLY A 21 -32.69 19.95 5.32
N THR A 22 -33.10 19.17 4.33
CA THR A 22 -32.24 18.83 3.21
C THR A 22 -32.06 20.07 2.34
N CYS A 23 -30.84 20.56 2.21
CA CYS A 23 -30.53 21.63 1.27
C CYS A 23 -30.22 21.03 -0.09
N THR A 24 -30.95 21.50 -1.10
CA THR A 24 -30.67 21.16 -2.50
C THR A 24 -30.03 22.38 -3.12
N PHE A 25 -28.71 22.29 -3.32
CA PHE A 25 -27.99 23.26 -4.13
C PHE A 25 -27.94 22.75 -5.57
N THR A 26 -27.45 23.57 -6.51
CA THR A 26 -26.99 23.07 -7.80
C THR A 26 -26.06 21.87 -7.58
N ALA A 27 -25.89 20.98 -8.57
CA ALA A 27 -25.11 19.73 -8.44
C ALA A 27 -23.78 19.89 -7.68
N THR A 28 -23.16 21.07 -7.75
CA THR A 28 -22.08 21.50 -6.85
C THR A 28 -22.40 22.88 -6.27
N THR A 29 -22.05 23.09 -5.00
CA THR A 29 -22.03 24.41 -4.34
C THR A 29 -20.61 24.78 -3.93
N THR A 30 -20.19 25.99 -4.30
CA THR A 30 -18.87 26.54 -3.99
C THR A 30 -18.93 27.45 -2.76
N VAL A 31 -17.99 27.29 -1.84
CA VAL A 31 -17.79 28.09 -0.64
C VAL A 31 -16.54 28.95 -0.84
N ASN A 32 -16.73 30.24 -1.11
CA ASN A 32 -15.69 31.25 -1.32
C ASN A 32 -15.49 32.16 -0.10
N SER A 33 -16.18 31.90 1.02
CA SER A 33 -15.94 32.58 2.29
C SER A 33 -16.56 31.82 3.47
N GLN A 34 -16.14 32.15 4.69
CA GLN A 34 -16.78 31.64 5.89
C GLN A 34 -18.28 31.99 5.97
N ALA A 35 -18.69 33.17 5.46
CA ALA A 35 -20.10 33.56 5.45
C ALA A 35 -20.96 32.65 4.56
N GLU A 36 -20.40 32.14 3.46
CA GLU A 36 -21.04 31.13 2.61
C GLU A 36 -21.06 29.75 3.27
N ALA A 37 -19.98 29.37 3.96
CA ALA A 37 -19.94 28.14 4.75
C ALA A 37 -21.05 28.12 5.82
N THR A 38 -21.28 29.25 6.50
CA THR A 38 -22.35 29.38 7.51
C THR A 38 -23.76 29.18 6.94
N LYS A 39 -23.99 29.41 5.63
CA LYS A 39 -25.29 29.11 5.00
C LYS A 39 -25.58 27.61 4.98
N LEU A 40 -24.53 26.78 4.92
CA LEU A 40 -24.65 25.32 5.00
C LEU A 40 -25.04 24.87 6.41
N ALA A 41 -24.83 25.69 7.45
CA ALA A 41 -25.06 25.28 8.83
C ALA A 41 -26.52 24.91 9.15
N SER A 42 -27.46 25.46 8.37
CA SER A 42 -28.89 25.15 8.47
C SER A 42 -29.29 23.80 7.85
N CYS A 43 -28.38 23.21 7.07
CA CYS A 43 -28.61 21.99 6.32
C CYS A 43 -28.19 20.78 7.17
N ARG A 44 -29.06 19.78 7.30
CA ARG A 44 -28.62 18.48 7.83
C ARG A 44 -27.90 17.65 6.76
N THR A 45 -28.42 17.69 5.54
CA THR A 45 -27.88 16.99 4.38
C THR A 45 -27.71 17.99 3.24
N VAL A 46 -26.54 17.95 2.61
CA VAL A 46 -26.23 18.69 1.38
C VAL A 46 -26.34 17.74 0.19
N LYS A 47 -27.34 17.97 -0.67
CA LYS A 47 -27.48 17.24 -1.93
C LYS A 47 -26.51 17.81 -2.97
N GLY A 48 -25.68 16.95 -3.57
CA GLY A 48 -24.59 17.34 -4.46
C GLY A 48 -23.24 17.46 -3.76
N SER A 49 -22.28 18.05 -4.47
CA SER A 49 -20.90 18.24 -4.01
C SER A 49 -20.66 19.62 -3.40
N VAL A 50 -19.64 19.73 -2.54
CA VAL A 50 -19.16 20.99 -1.95
C VAL A 50 -17.73 21.24 -2.37
N VAL A 51 -17.45 22.44 -2.89
CA VAL A 51 -16.10 22.87 -3.25
C VAL A 51 -15.71 24.04 -2.38
N ILE A 52 -14.55 23.99 -1.72
CA ILE A 52 -13.96 25.17 -1.09
C ILE A 52 -13.16 25.91 -2.16
N GLY A 53 -13.65 27.10 -2.54
CA GLY A 53 -13.05 27.90 -3.62
C GLY A 53 -11.67 28.42 -3.26
N THR A 54 -10.87 28.79 -4.26
CA THR A 54 -9.49 29.25 -4.10
C THR A 54 -9.35 30.57 -3.34
N THR A 55 -10.46 31.29 -3.15
CA THR A 55 -10.53 32.57 -2.43
C THR A 55 -11.23 32.47 -1.08
N ALA A 56 -11.45 31.26 -0.54
CA ALA A 56 -12.27 31.02 0.64
C ALA A 56 -11.81 31.72 1.94
N GLY A 57 -10.58 32.25 1.95
CA GLY A 57 -9.92 32.80 3.13
C GLY A 57 -9.08 31.75 3.85
N SER A 58 -8.42 32.14 4.94
CA SER A 58 -7.48 31.28 5.67
C SER A 58 -8.12 30.25 6.57
N SER A 59 -9.40 30.40 6.91
CA SER A 59 -10.12 29.47 7.77
C SER A 59 -11.53 29.25 7.26
N ILE A 60 -11.91 27.97 7.12
CA ILE A 60 -13.24 27.55 6.74
C ILE A 60 -13.75 26.48 7.72
N ASP A 61 -14.89 26.77 8.32
CA ASP A 61 -15.69 25.85 9.13
C ASP A 61 -17.01 25.56 8.42
N ILE A 62 -17.21 24.31 8.02
CA ILE A 62 -18.45 23.81 7.40
C ILE A 62 -19.32 23.00 8.40
N SER A 63 -19.28 23.35 9.68
CA SER A 63 -20.15 22.73 10.70
C SER A 63 -21.63 23.02 10.44
N GLY A 64 -22.46 22.02 10.77
CA GLY A 64 -23.92 21.96 10.57
C GLY A 64 -24.34 20.71 9.79
N PRO A 65 -23.96 20.56 8.50
CA PRO A 65 -24.19 19.34 7.74
C PRO A 65 -23.65 18.10 8.43
N GLN A 66 -24.46 17.04 8.45
CA GLN A 66 -24.07 15.70 8.87
C GLN A 66 -23.69 14.83 7.67
N GLU A 67 -24.18 15.18 6.48
CA GLU A 67 -23.94 14.43 5.25
C GLU A 67 -23.79 15.38 4.05
N ILE A 68 -22.79 15.09 3.22
CA ILE A 68 -22.69 15.58 1.84
C ILE A 68 -22.86 14.36 0.95
N THR A 69 -23.86 14.37 0.07
CA THR A 69 -24.16 13.19 -0.78
C THR A 69 -23.17 13.01 -1.94
N GLY A 70 -22.56 14.09 -2.41
CA GLY A 70 -21.50 14.09 -3.43
C GLY A 70 -20.10 14.19 -2.83
N ASP A 71 -19.21 14.86 -3.56
CA ASP A 71 -17.81 15.07 -3.17
C ASP A 71 -17.66 16.27 -2.23
N LEU A 72 -16.59 16.27 -1.44
CA LEU A 72 -16.08 17.43 -0.73
C LEU A 72 -14.65 17.71 -1.23
N SER A 73 -14.40 18.85 -1.86
CA SER A 73 -13.10 19.10 -2.47
C SER A 73 -12.53 20.48 -2.16
N VAL A 74 -11.22 20.51 -1.92
CA VAL A 74 -10.38 21.71 -1.91
C VAL A 74 -9.27 21.51 -2.92
N LEU A 75 -9.27 22.32 -3.98
CA LEU A 75 -8.35 22.19 -5.11
C LEU A 75 -7.63 23.52 -5.32
N ASP A 76 -6.30 23.47 -5.46
CA ASP A 76 -5.47 24.60 -5.87
C ASP A 76 -5.67 25.85 -4.99
N ASN A 77 -5.94 25.64 -3.70
CA ASN A 77 -6.20 26.70 -2.75
C ASN A 77 -4.89 27.08 -2.02
N GLY A 78 -4.34 28.23 -2.40
CA GLY A 78 -3.10 28.76 -1.85
C GLY A 78 -3.24 29.64 -0.62
N VAL A 79 -4.45 29.75 -0.02
CA VAL A 79 -4.71 30.64 1.13
C VAL A 79 -5.27 29.93 2.35
N LEU A 80 -5.91 28.77 2.19
CA LEU A 80 -6.57 28.04 3.26
C LEU A 80 -5.53 27.40 4.19
N GLU A 81 -5.57 27.79 5.48
CA GLU A 81 -4.67 27.29 6.53
C GLU A 81 -5.40 26.32 7.47
N ASN A 82 -6.70 26.54 7.69
CA ASN A 82 -7.53 25.76 8.60
C ASN A 82 -8.83 25.31 7.92
N PHE A 83 -9.11 24.01 7.95
CA PHE A 83 -10.35 23.46 7.42
C PHE A 83 -11.00 22.51 8.42
N GLN A 84 -12.24 22.80 8.81
CA GLN A 84 -12.87 22.07 9.91
C GLN A 84 -14.37 21.84 9.75
N THR A 85 -14.84 20.82 10.48
CA THR A 85 -16.25 20.55 10.74
C THR A 85 -16.38 19.68 11.99
N SER A 86 -17.34 20.03 12.85
CA SER A 86 -17.67 19.27 14.05
C SER A 86 -18.79 18.25 13.83
N SER A 87 -19.55 18.36 12.73
CA SER A 87 -20.82 17.64 12.55
C SER A 87 -20.82 16.64 11.40
N LEU A 88 -19.95 16.81 10.40
CA LEU A 88 -19.98 16.00 9.18
C LEU A 88 -19.56 14.56 9.49
N ARG A 89 -20.44 13.61 9.18
CA ARG A 89 -20.24 12.17 9.40
C ARG A 89 -19.98 11.40 8.12
N THR A 90 -20.58 11.84 7.03
CA THR A 90 -20.56 11.13 5.75
C THR A 90 -20.28 12.08 4.59
N VAL A 91 -19.35 11.68 3.71
CA VAL A 91 -19.20 12.20 2.35
C VAL A 91 -19.50 11.03 1.40
N GLY A 92 -20.60 11.11 0.64
CA GLY A 92 -21.01 10.02 -0.26
C GLY A 92 -20.05 9.82 -1.43
N GLY A 93 -19.31 10.86 -1.81
CA GLY A 93 -18.25 10.84 -2.81
C GLY A 93 -16.84 10.87 -2.21
N ALA A 94 -15.93 11.51 -2.93
CA ALA A 94 -14.55 11.71 -2.53
C ALA A 94 -14.41 12.93 -1.59
N PHE A 95 -13.58 12.79 -0.56
CA PHE A 95 -13.00 13.92 0.16
C PHE A 95 -11.59 14.19 -0.39
N THR A 96 -11.46 15.26 -1.19
CA THR A 96 -10.23 15.60 -1.90
C THR A 96 -9.57 16.87 -1.35
N LEU A 97 -8.28 16.76 -1.04
CA LEU A 97 -7.39 17.89 -0.83
C LEU A 97 -6.27 17.77 -1.87
N ARG A 98 -6.20 18.70 -2.82
CA ARG A 98 -5.16 18.68 -3.86
C ARG A 98 -4.52 20.05 -4.01
N ASN A 99 -3.20 20.11 -3.91
CA ASN A 99 -2.43 21.35 -4.04
C ASN A 99 -2.94 22.44 -3.08
N VAL A 100 -3.05 22.09 -1.80
CA VAL A 100 -3.50 22.98 -0.71
C VAL A 100 -2.34 23.20 0.26
N THR A 101 -1.27 23.77 -0.27
CA THR A 101 0.07 23.80 0.35
C THR A 101 0.18 24.68 1.59
N LYS A 102 -0.83 25.51 1.88
CA LYS A 102 -0.90 26.32 3.12
C LYS A 102 -1.66 25.63 4.25
N LEU A 103 -2.46 24.61 3.97
CA LEU A 103 -3.29 23.95 4.98
C LEU A 103 -2.40 23.31 6.05
N SER A 104 -2.47 23.82 7.28
CA SER A 104 -1.75 23.29 8.43
C SER A 104 -2.64 22.47 9.35
N THR A 105 -3.94 22.78 9.39
CA THR A 105 -4.86 22.15 10.32
C THR A 105 -6.12 21.65 9.62
N LEU A 106 -6.41 20.36 9.82
CA LEU A 106 -7.65 19.71 9.40
C LEU A 106 -8.36 19.13 10.61
N SER A 107 -9.64 19.47 10.82
CA SER A 107 -10.43 18.93 11.93
C SER A 107 -11.80 18.44 11.50
N PHE A 108 -11.94 17.12 11.36
CA PHE A 108 -13.11 16.38 10.90
C PHE A 108 -13.46 15.30 11.94
N SER A 109 -13.75 15.73 13.17
CA SER A 109 -13.83 14.84 14.36
C SER A 109 -14.97 13.83 14.33
N SER A 110 -16.02 14.09 13.55
CA SER A 110 -17.22 13.23 13.44
C SER A 110 -17.23 12.35 12.19
N LEU A 111 -16.23 12.45 11.31
CA LEU A 111 -16.23 11.76 10.03
C LEU A 111 -16.05 10.24 10.22
N THR A 112 -16.99 9.47 9.70
CA THR A 112 -17.03 8.00 9.83
C THR A 112 -17.04 7.27 8.49
N SER A 113 -17.50 7.93 7.42
CA SER A 113 -17.62 7.32 6.09
C SER A 113 -17.28 8.32 4.99
N VAL A 114 -16.42 7.90 4.08
CA VAL A 114 -16.22 8.52 2.77
C VAL A 114 -16.23 7.43 1.71
N ARG A 115 -16.45 7.75 0.43
CA ARG A 115 -16.16 6.77 -0.63
C ARG A 115 -14.66 6.71 -0.90
N ALA A 116 -14.04 7.88 -1.06
CA ALA A 116 -12.59 7.98 -1.25
C ALA A 116 -12.01 9.12 -0.41
N LEU A 117 -10.82 8.93 0.17
CA LEU A 117 -10.03 9.97 0.82
C LEU A 117 -8.79 10.23 -0.04
N ALA A 118 -8.64 11.43 -0.61
CA ALA A 118 -7.57 11.74 -1.55
C ALA A 118 -6.84 13.03 -1.17
N TRP A 119 -5.73 12.90 -0.46
CA TRP A 119 -4.85 14.02 -0.09
C TRP A 119 -3.57 13.96 -0.90
N GLN A 120 -3.29 15.02 -1.64
CA GLN A 120 -2.15 15.12 -2.56
C GLN A 120 -1.57 16.53 -2.53
N SER A 121 -0.27 16.64 -2.26
CA SER A 121 0.43 17.93 -2.15
C SER A 121 -0.24 18.85 -1.13
N VAL A 122 -0.29 18.37 0.11
CA VAL A 122 -0.77 19.09 1.29
C VAL A 122 0.41 19.29 2.24
N THR A 123 1.46 19.92 1.70
CA THR A 123 2.85 19.88 2.20
C THR A 123 3.07 20.59 3.54
N ASN A 124 2.08 21.29 4.07
CA ASN A 124 2.14 21.96 5.38
C ASN A 124 1.22 21.31 6.42
N LEU A 125 0.45 20.27 6.06
CA LEU A 125 -0.53 19.65 6.93
C LEU A 125 0.17 18.82 8.01
N ASN A 126 0.15 19.33 9.24
CA ASN A 126 0.82 18.71 10.39
C ASN A 126 -0.13 18.41 11.55
N SER A 127 -1.30 19.05 11.62
CA SER A 127 -2.32 18.79 12.64
C SER A 127 -3.59 18.25 11.99
N VAL A 128 -3.85 16.96 12.20
CA VAL A 128 -5.04 16.28 11.69
C VAL A 128 -5.82 15.69 12.85
N THR A 129 -7.08 16.10 12.96
CA THR A 129 -8.11 15.33 13.66
C THR A 129 -9.02 14.77 12.59
N LEU A 130 -8.93 13.47 12.36
CA LEU A 130 -9.85 12.72 11.52
C LEU A 130 -10.62 11.79 12.44
N GLY A 131 -11.95 11.75 12.34
CA GLY A 131 -12.83 10.94 13.18
C GLY A 131 -12.46 9.45 13.17
N PRO A 132 -13.25 8.55 13.80
CA PRO A 132 -13.03 7.12 13.62
C PRO A 132 -13.53 6.70 12.23
N LEU A 133 -12.83 7.14 11.17
CA LEU A 133 -13.15 6.82 9.78
C LEU A 133 -13.03 5.32 9.60
N SER A 134 -14.19 4.67 9.45
CA SER A 134 -14.31 3.21 9.40
C SER A 134 -14.75 2.68 8.05
N LYS A 135 -15.13 3.58 7.13
CA LYS A 135 -15.53 3.23 5.77
C LYS A 135 -14.86 4.16 4.76
N ALA A 136 -14.11 3.55 3.85
CA ALA A 136 -13.56 4.14 2.64
C ALA A 136 -13.27 3.01 1.65
N ASP A 137 -13.59 3.19 0.38
CA ASP A 137 -13.18 2.26 -0.68
C ASP A 137 -11.73 2.54 -1.07
N GLU A 138 -11.31 3.81 -1.07
CA GLU A 138 -9.97 4.21 -1.47
C GLU A 138 -9.38 5.25 -0.53
N VAL A 139 -8.11 5.10 -0.17
CA VAL A 139 -7.35 6.07 0.60
C VAL A 139 -6.04 6.36 -0.10
N THR A 140 -5.79 7.63 -0.41
CA THR A 140 -4.51 8.14 -0.91
C THR A 140 -4.07 9.29 -0.01
N ILE A 141 -2.95 9.11 0.69
CA ILE A 141 -2.30 10.14 1.50
C ILE A 141 -0.90 10.37 0.92
N SER A 142 -0.74 11.46 0.19
CA SER A 142 0.48 11.73 -0.58
C SER A 142 1.02 13.14 -0.35
N ASP A 143 2.33 13.23 -0.17
CA ASP A 143 3.07 14.50 -0.09
C ASP A 143 2.48 15.45 0.98
N THR A 144 2.45 14.94 2.22
CA THR A 144 1.99 15.66 3.41
C THR A 144 3.12 15.91 4.40
N PHE A 145 2.87 16.74 5.42
CA PHE A 145 3.80 17.02 6.52
C PHE A 145 3.54 16.18 7.78
N LEU A 146 2.69 15.15 7.67
CA LEU A 146 2.25 14.32 8.79
C LEU A 146 3.40 13.48 9.34
N ASP A 147 3.53 13.45 10.66
CA ASP A 147 4.43 12.55 11.38
C ASP A 147 3.74 11.25 11.81
N THR A 148 2.43 11.31 12.01
CA THR A 148 1.53 10.21 12.34
C THR A 148 0.25 10.32 11.52
N LEU A 149 -0.39 9.18 11.26
CA LEU A 149 -1.69 9.12 10.62
C LEU A 149 -2.61 8.27 11.50
N THR A 150 -3.56 8.93 12.16
CA THR A 150 -4.55 8.32 13.07
C THR A 150 -5.96 8.61 12.59
N GLY A 151 -6.95 7.90 13.13
CA GLY A 151 -8.36 8.03 12.73
C GLY A 151 -8.78 7.11 11.57
N LEU A 152 -7.84 6.45 10.89
CA LEU A 152 -8.14 5.43 9.88
C LEU A 152 -8.33 4.05 10.53
N ASN A 153 -9.58 3.68 10.81
CA ASN A 153 -9.96 2.39 11.38
C ASN A 153 -10.77 1.56 10.38
N LEU A 154 -10.15 1.29 9.23
CA LEU A 154 -10.81 0.68 8.07
C LEU A 154 -10.73 -0.84 8.19
N THR A 155 -11.83 -1.54 7.93
CA THR A 155 -11.86 -3.02 7.92
C THR A 155 -11.58 -3.59 6.53
N SER A 156 -12.11 -2.96 5.48
CA SER A 156 -11.86 -3.35 4.09
C SER A 156 -11.74 -2.11 3.22
N VAL A 157 -10.79 -2.14 2.29
CA VAL A 157 -10.56 -1.09 1.29
C VAL A 157 -10.23 -1.74 -0.05
N ASN A 158 -10.47 -1.05 -1.15
CA ASN A 158 -9.95 -1.47 -2.45
C ASN A 158 -8.49 -1.04 -2.56
N LYS A 159 -8.22 0.25 -2.32
CA LYS A 159 -6.88 0.84 -2.48
C LYS A 159 -6.44 1.57 -1.22
N LEU A 160 -5.21 1.33 -0.80
CA LEU A 160 -4.52 2.13 0.22
C LEU A 160 -3.14 2.54 -0.29
N ASP A 161 -2.95 3.84 -0.48
CA ASP A 161 -1.74 4.42 -1.05
C ASP A 161 -1.21 5.52 -0.11
N ILE A 162 -0.12 5.22 0.60
CA ILE A 162 0.54 6.16 1.52
C ILE A 162 1.94 6.37 0.99
N ASN A 163 2.17 7.51 0.34
CA ASN A 163 3.44 7.77 -0.32
C ASN A 163 3.96 9.20 -0.14
N ASN A 164 5.27 9.40 -0.27
CA ASN A 164 5.89 10.73 -0.23
C ASN A 164 5.64 11.53 1.07
N ASN A 165 5.21 10.89 2.17
CA ASN A 165 5.02 11.55 3.46
C ASN A 165 6.31 11.51 4.26
N ARG A 166 7.25 12.40 3.94
CA ARG A 166 8.65 12.39 4.42
C ARG A 166 8.83 12.46 5.94
N ARG A 167 7.78 12.74 6.69
CA ARG A 167 7.80 12.79 8.16
C ARG A 167 7.08 11.62 8.82
N LEU A 168 6.28 10.86 8.08
CA LEU A 168 5.43 9.82 8.62
C LEU A 168 6.30 8.67 9.15
N LYS A 169 6.22 8.39 10.45
CA LYS A 169 7.02 7.35 11.12
C LYS A 169 6.22 6.14 11.55
N LYS A 170 4.89 6.25 11.62
CA LYS A 170 4.05 5.15 12.05
C LYS A 170 2.72 5.18 11.33
N PHE A 171 2.29 4.00 10.87
CA PHE A 171 0.92 3.77 10.45
C PHE A 171 0.47 2.38 10.88
N SER A 172 -0.73 2.31 11.43
CA SER A 172 -1.36 1.06 11.84
C SER A 172 -2.86 1.18 11.71
N THR A 173 -3.50 0.09 11.29
CA THR A 173 -4.95 0.04 11.09
C THR A 173 -5.43 -1.41 11.22
N GLY A 174 -6.69 -1.61 11.62
CA GLY A 174 -7.35 -2.92 11.74
C GLY A 174 -7.88 -3.45 10.40
N LEU A 175 -7.11 -3.23 9.33
CA LEU A 175 -7.50 -3.62 7.97
C LEU A 175 -7.43 -5.13 7.82
N GLU A 176 -8.55 -5.76 7.46
CA GLU A 176 -8.66 -7.21 7.27
C GLU A 176 -8.52 -7.62 5.79
N ASN A 177 -9.04 -6.81 4.87
CA ASN A 177 -9.10 -7.15 3.44
C ASN A 177 -8.76 -5.96 2.52
N LEU A 178 -7.87 -6.17 1.55
CA LEU A 178 -7.55 -5.18 0.53
C LEU A 178 -7.66 -5.73 -0.91
N SER A 179 -8.58 -5.19 -1.72
CA SER A 179 -8.99 -5.83 -2.99
C SER A 179 -8.32 -5.39 -4.27
N ASP A 180 -7.56 -4.29 -4.25
CA ASP A 180 -6.82 -3.81 -5.43
C ASP A 180 -5.32 -3.71 -5.14
N ASN A 181 -4.88 -2.63 -4.48
CA ASN A 181 -3.46 -2.39 -4.26
C ASN A 181 -3.14 -1.65 -2.94
N LEU A 182 -2.18 -2.20 -2.19
CA LEU A 182 -1.48 -1.52 -1.11
C LEU A 182 -0.17 -0.97 -1.63
N ASN A 183 0.01 0.35 -1.55
CA ASN A 183 1.26 1.00 -1.91
C ASN A 183 1.78 1.84 -0.74
N ILE A 184 2.94 1.47 -0.21
CA ILE A 184 3.64 2.21 0.85
C ILE A 184 5.06 2.48 0.38
N GLN A 185 5.39 3.74 0.07
CA GLN A 185 6.71 4.09 -0.46
C GLN A 185 7.12 5.54 -0.17
N ALA A 186 8.42 5.83 -0.16
CA ALA A 186 8.96 7.20 -0.04
C ALA A 186 8.43 8.01 1.17
N ASN A 187 8.14 7.35 2.29
CA ASN A 187 7.68 7.99 3.52
C ASN A 187 8.85 8.32 4.47
N GLY A 188 8.56 8.71 5.71
CA GLY A 188 9.58 9.09 6.68
C GLY A 188 10.56 7.97 7.02
N ILE A 189 11.80 8.35 7.27
CA ILE A 189 12.84 7.42 7.74
C ILE A 189 12.41 6.85 9.10
N GLY A 190 12.56 5.53 9.27
CA GLY A 190 12.10 4.85 10.48
C GLY A 190 10.61 4.54 10.48
N LEU A 191 9.98 4.46 9.30
CA LEU A 191 8.56 4.12 9.18
C LEU A 191 8.30 2.69 9.66
N ASP A 192 7.45 2.58 10.68
CA ASP A 192 6.88 1.34 11.17
C ASP A 192 5.43 1.19 10.64
N ILE A 193 5.18 0.10 9.93
CA ILE A 193 3.86 -0.31 9.43
C ILE A 193 3.40 -1.56 10.17
N ASP A 194 2.20 -1.51 10.74
CA ASP A 194 1.59 -2.64 11.44
C ASP A 194 0.16 -2.88 10.98
N LEU A 195 -0.06 -4.00 10.29
CA LEU A 195 -1.34 -4.47 9.76
C LEU A 195 -1.67 -5.82 10.40
N PRO A 196 -1.98 -5.83 11.71
CA PRO A 196 -2.09 -7.06 12.50
C PRO A 196 -3.23 -7.96 12.05
N ASP A 197 -4.30 -7.37 11.51
CA ASP A 197 -5.54 -8.07 11.16
C ASP A 197 -5.66 -8.39 9.67
N LEU A 198 -4.67 -8.01 8.83
CA LEU A 198 -4.75 -8.21 7.38
C LEU A 198 -4.72 -9.70 7.05
N VAL A 199 -5.83 -10.25 6.56
CA VAL A 199 -5.99 -11.66 6.22
C VAL A 199 -5.79 -11.92 4.73
N TRP A 200 -6.31 -11.03 3.89
CA TRP A 200 -6.32 -11.22 2.44
C TRP A 200 -5.98 -9.92 1.72
N ILE A 201 -5.17 -10.00 0.68
CA ILE A 201 -4.82 -8.86 -0.17
C ILE A 201 -4.71 -9.25 -1.64
N SER A 202 -5.05 -8.32 -2.53
CA SER A 202 -4.81 -8.46 -3.96
C SER A 202 -3.34 -8.20 -4.30
N ASN A 203 -2.89 -6.93 -4.30
CA ASN A 203 -1.49 -6.58 -4.57
C ASN A 203 -0.87 -5.74 -3.46
N MET A 204 0.43 -5.88 -3.27
CA MET A 204 1.19 -5.14 -2.27
C MET A 204 2.55 -4.70 -2.81
N THR A 205 2.86 -3.41 -2.68
CA THR A 205 4.21 -2.85 -2.89
C THR A 205 4.63 -2.08 -1.65
N ILE A 206 5.70 -2.54 -1.00
CA ILE A 206 6.28 -1.94 0.20
C ILE A 206 7.72 -1.53 -0.10
N ALA A 207 8.01 -0.24 0.03
CA ALA A 207 9.33 0.31 -0.17
C ALA A 207 9.73 1.34 0.90
N ASN A 208 11.02 1.34 1.23
CA ASN A 208 11.62 2.25 2.22
C ASN A 208 10.97 2.18 3.62
N VAL A 209 10.50 1.00 4.04
CA VAL A 209 9.91 0.76 5.36
C VAL A 209 10.94 0.14 6.30
N THR A 210 10.94 0.54 7.57
CA THR A 210 11.88 0.05 8.61
C THR A 210 11.31 -1.15 9.38
N LYS A 211 10.00 -1.21 9.60
CA LYS A 211 9.32 -2.42 10.09
C LYS A 211 8.00 -2.62 9.37
N PHE A 212 7.71 -3.86 9.01
CA PHE A 212 6.46 -4.23 8.36
C PHE A 212 5.92 -5.51 9.00
N SER A 213 4.70 -5.44 9.53
CA SER A 213 4.06 -6.52 10.28
C SER A 213 2.73 -6.90 9.64
N VAL A 214 2.60 -8.19 9.27
CA VAL A 214 1.41 -8.82 8.66
C VAL A 214 1.17 -10.24 9.21
N PRO A 215 1.05 -10.43 10.54
CA PRO A 215 1.01 -11.75 11.16
C PRO A 215 -0.22 -12.58 10.76
N SER A 216 -1.32 -11.94 10.39
CA SER A 216 -2.58 -12.60 10.03
C SER A 216 -2.72 -12.91 8.55
N LEU A 217 -1.79 -12.46 7.70
CA LEU A 217 -1.90 -12.60 6.25
C LEU A 217 -1.90 -14.08 5.86
N GLN A 218 -2.95 -14.51 5.16
CA GLN A 218 -3.17 -15.90 4.79
C GLN A 218 -3.09 -16.13 3.27
N VAL A 219 -3.57 -15.17 2.49
CA VAL A 219 -3.71 -15.29 1.03
C VAL A 219 -3.36 -13.99 0.35
N VAL A 220 -2.60 -14.10 -0.74
CA VAL A 220 -2.36 -13.00 -1.69
C VAL A 220 -2.95 -13.41 -3.03
N ASN A 221 -3.89 -12.65 -3.58
CA ASN A 221 -4.50 -12.98 -4.85
C ASN A 221 -3.59 -12.64 -6.06
N GLY A 222 -2.92 -11.49 -5.98
CA GLY A 222 -1.95 -10.99 -6.95
C GLY A 222 -0.52 -11.12 -6.45
N SER A 223 0.26 -10.05 -6.61
CA SER A 223 1.70 -10.05 -6.30
C SER A 223 2.03 -9.24 -5.05
N ILE A 224 3.06 -9.68 -4.30
CA ILE A 224 3.69 -8.89 -3.23
C ILE A 224 5.13 -8.56 -3.58
N ARG A 225 5.50 -7.29 -3.41
CA ARG A 225 6.84 -6.76 -3.68
C ARG A 225 7.36 -5.97 -2.49
N PHE A 226 8.57 -6.30 -2.07
CA PHE A 226 9.35 -5.59 -1.06
C PHE A 226 10.62 -5.03 -1.70
N ASP A 227 10.69 -3.71 -1.83
CA ASP A 227 11.77 -3.00 -2.52
C ASP A 227 12.54 -2.06 -1.59
N SER A 228 13.86 -2.24 -1.47
CA SER A 228 14.72 -1.27 -0.80
C SER A 228 14.26 -0.90 0.63
N ASN A 229 13.80 -1.91 1.38
CA ASN A 229 13.39 -1.75 2.77
C ASN A 229 14.56 -1.93 3.74
N TYR A 230 14.34 -1.47 4.97
CA TYR A 230 15.32 -1.42 6.04
C TYR A 230 15.00 -2.38 7.19
N PHE A 231 13.97 -3.23 7.06
CA PHE A 231 13.68 -4.24 8.07
C PHE A 231 14.74 -5.36 8.04
N GLU A 232 15.20 -5.77 9.23
CA GLU A 232 16.16 -6.89 9.35
C GLU A 232 15.49 -8.26 9.22
N THR A 233 14.18 -8.33 9.50
CA THR A 233 13.42 -9.57 9.43
C THR A 233 12.05 -9.33 8.79
N PHE A 234 11.57 -10.34 8.07
CA PHE A 234 10.20 -10.37 7.56
C PHE A 234 9.52 -11.69 7.96
N SER A 235 8.26 -11.63 8.38
CA SER A 235 7.51 -12.82 8.77
C SER A 235 6.07 -12.73 8.28
N ALA A 236 5.64 -13.78 7.56
CA ALA A 236 4.25 -14.00 7.18
C ALA A 236 3.85 -15.42 7.64
N PRO A 237 3.66 -15.62 8.96
CA PRO A 237 3.57 -16.96 9.56
C PRO A 237 2.31 -17.73 9.14
N ASN A 238 1.28 -17.00 8.68
CA ASN A 238 0.01 -17.57 8.26
C ASN A 238 -0.17 -17.62 6.74
N LEU A 239 0.77 -17.08 5.95
CA LEU A 239 0.64 -17.05 4.50
C LEU A 239 0.73 -18.48 3.95
N THR A 240 -0.30 -18.88 3.21
CA THR A 240 -0.42 -20.25 2.68
C THR A 240 -0.16 -20.34 1.19
N HIS A 241 -0.57 -19.34 0.42
CA HIS A 241 -0.38 -19.31 -1.03
C HIS A 241 -0.52 -17.90 -1.62
N THR A 242 -0.03 -17.75 -2.84
CA THR A 242 -0.50 -16.72 -3.78
C THR A 242 -1.34 -17.36 -4.89
N GLU A 243 -2.42 -16.70 -5.34
CA GLU A 243 -3.32 -17.28 -6.36
C GLU A 243 -2.71 -17.22 -7.76
N SER A 244 -2.21 -16.04 -8.16
CA SER A 244 -1.70 -15.81 -9.52
C SER A 244 -0.41 -15.02 -9.61
N GLY A 245 -0.03 -14.27 -8.57
CA GLY A 245 1.08 -13.34 -8.63
C GLY A 245 2.35 -13.77 -7.91
N ASP A 246 3.34 -12.90 -8.01
CA ASP A 246 4.73 -13.15 -7.62
C ASP A 246 4.96 -12.80 -6.14
N ILE A 247 5.99 -13.42 -5.55
CA ILE A 247 6.62 -12.93 -4.31
C ILE A 247 8.00 -12.39 -4.67
N SER A 248 8.23 -11.11 -4.41
CA SER A 248 9.49 -10.43 -4.74
C SER A 248 10.11 -9.69 -3.55
N PHE A 249 11.39 -9.97 -3.28
CA PHE A 249 12.24 -9.21 -2.35
C PHE A 249 13.46 -8.70 -3.11
N VAL A 250 13.53 -7.38 -3.33
CA VAL A 250 14.61 -6.75 -4.11
C VAL A 250 15.27 -5.62 -3.33
N GLY A 251 16.59 -5.62 -3.24
CA GLY A 251 17.34 -4.48 -2.70
C GLY A 251 17.20 -4.26 -1.19
N ASN A 252 16.66 -5.22 -0.42
CA ASN A 252 16.48 -5.09 1.03
C ASN A 252 17.80 -5.45 1.74
N GLY A 253 18.83 -4.60 1.61
CA GLY A 253 20.20 -4.90 2.06
C GLY A 253 20.35 -5.19 3.55
N ALA A 254 19.42 -4.72 4.39
CA ALA A 254 19.38 -4.98 5.83
C ALA A 254 18.72 -6.32 6.20
N LEU A 255 18.02 -6.97 5.27
CA LEU A 255 17.26 -8.18 5.53
C LEU A 255 18.18 -9.37 5.81
N LEU A 256 18.07 -9.94 7.01
CA LEU A 256 18.87 -11.08 7.49
C LEU A 256 18.06 -12.38 7.52
N ASN A 257 16.72 -12.29 7.65
CA ASN A 257 15.87 -13.48 7.81
C ASN A 257 14.45 -13.27 7.28
N MET A 258 13.85 -14.32 6.73
CA MET A 258 12.45 -14.37 6.33
C MET A 258 11.77 -15.62 6.89
N THR A 259 10.46 -15.60 7.10
CA THR A 259 9.74 -16.80 7.60
C THR A 259 8.39 -16.99 6.92
N PHE A 260 8.24 -18.13 6.23
CA PHE A 260 7.03 -18.58 5.53
C PHE A 260 6.69 -20.06 5.85
N PRO A 261 6.33 -20.39 7.11
CA PRO A 261 6.26 -21.77 7.58
C PRO A 261 5.05 -22.55 7.04
N LYS A 262 4.06 -21.85 6.44
CA LYS A 262 2.85 -22.43 5.88
C LYS A 262 2.71 -22.23 4.37
N LEU A 263 3.64 -21.52 3.73
CA LEU A 263 3.56 -21.23 2.30
C LEU A 263 3.79 -22.52 1.51
N THR A 264 2.79 -22.93 0.76
CA THR A 264 2.79 -24.17 -0.04
C THR A 264 2.86 -23.91 -1.53
N SER A 265 2.29 -22.79 -2.00
CA SER A 265 2.30 -22.48 -3.42
C SER A 265 2.47 -20.98 -3.70
N ILE A 266 3.11 -20.68 -4.83
CA ILE A 266 3.19 -19.35 -5.41
C ILE A 266 2.59 -19.45 -6.81
N GLY A 267 1.47 -18.78 -7.07
CA GLY A 267 0.79 -18.79 -8.36
C GLY A 267 1.65 -18.21 -9.49
N GLY A 268 2.43 -17.18 -9.19
CA GLY A 268 3.45 -16.59 -10.08
C GLY A 268 4.86 -17.12 -9.79
N GLY A 269 5.86 -16.24 -9.90
CA GLY A 269 7.26 -16.50 -9.64
C GLY A 269 7.76 -16.07 -8.25
N LEU A 270 8.95 -16.54 -7.90
CA LEU A 270 9.69 -16.13 -6.72
C LEU A 270 10.96 -15.38 -7.17
N LEU A 271 11.09 -14.12 -6.74
CA LEU A 271 12.27 -13.30 -6.98
C LEU A 271 12.90 -12.87 -5.65
N ILE A 272 14.15 -13.25 -5.43
CA ILE A 272 14.96 -12.75 -4.31
C ILE A 272 16.26 -12.23 -4.91
N ALA A 273 16.43 -10.90 -4.91
CA ALA A 273 17.55 -10.26 -5.58
C ALA A 273 18.17 -9.14 -4.76
N ASN A 274 19.51 -9.07 -4.73
CA ASN A 274 20.24 -7.95 -4.14
C ASN A 274 19.86 -7.66 -2.67
N ASN A 275 19.58 -8.70 -1.88
CA ASN A 275 19.36 -8.58 -0.44
C ASN A 275 20.67 -8.97 0.26
N THR A 276 21.65 -8.06 0.29
CA THR A 276 23.06 -8.36 0.65
C THR A 276 23.27 -8.85 2.09
N GLY A 277 22.33 -8.60 3.00
CA GLY A 277 22.33 -9.15 4.35
C GLY A 277 21.87 -10.60 4.43
N LEU A 278 21.25 -11.12 3.37
CA LEU A 278 20.63 -12.44 3.32
C LEU A 278 21.64 -13.47 2.81
N ASP A 279 22.22 -14.22 3.74
CA ASP A 279 23.29 -15.19 3.47
C ASP A 279 22.79 -16.57 3.02
N LYS A 280 21.48 -16.83 3.12
CA LYS A 280 20.86 -18.12 2.81
C LYS A 280 19.45 -17.95 2.25
N VAL A 281 18.94 -18.98 1.59
CA VAL A 281 17.53 -19.10 1.19
C VAL A 281 17.00 -20.46 1.62
N THR A 282 16.51 -20.55 2.85
CA THR A 282 15.96 -21.78 3.46
C THR A 282 14.57 -21.57 4.09
N TYR A 283 13.93 -20.46 3.73
CA TYR A 283 12.75 -19.91 4.41
C TYR A 283 11.41 -20.49 3.95
N PHE A 284 11.44 -21.46 3.03
CA PHE A 284 10.28 -22.03 2.35
C PHE A 284 10.14 -23.55 2.59
N PRO A 285 10.00 -23.99 3.86
CA PRO A 285 10.07 -25.41 4.21
C PRO A 285 8.91 -26.26 3.68
N LYS A 286 7.83 -25.63 3.18
CA LYS A 286 6.63 -26.32 2.67
C LYS A 286 6.28 -25.95 1.23
N LEU A 287 7.10 -25.15 0.55
CA LEU A 287 6.80 -24.69 -0.80
C LEU A 287 6.92 -25.86 -1.78
N THR A 288 5.78 -26.30 -2.33
CA THR A 288 5.67 -27.41 -3.27
C THR A 288 5.55 -26.93 -4.70
N ASP A 289 4.78 -25.87 -4.95
CA ASP A 289 4.37 -25.47 -6.30
C ASP A 289 4.71 -23.99 -6.60
N VAL A 290 5.38 -23.75 -7.71
CA VAL A 290 5.63 -22.39 -8.24
C VAL A 290 5.13 -22.33 -9.69
N GLY A 291 4.13 -21.48 -9.94
CA GLY A 291 3.48 -21.35 -11.25
C GLY A 291 4.29 -20.54 -12.27
N GLY A 292 5.31 -19.80 -11.82
CA GLY A 292 6.27 -19.06 -12.64
C GLY A 292 7.70 -19.55 -12.44
N ALA A 293 8.66 -18.64 -12.57
CA ALA A 293 10.08 -18.91 -12.39
C ALA A 293 10.55 -18.64 -10.96
N ILE A 294 11.62 -19.31 -10.55
CA ILE A 294 12.39 -18.99 -9.35
C ILE A 294 13.69 -18.32 -9.79
N LYS A 295 13.89 -17.05 -9.44
CA LYS A 295 15.11 -16.28 -9.74
C LYS A 295 15.75 -15.77 -8.45
N LEU A 296 16.95 -16.27 -8.15
CA LEU A 296 17.71 -15.91 -6.95
C LEU A 296 19.04 -15.24 -7.34
N ARG A 297 19.30 -14.06 -6.79
CA ARG A 297 20.51 -13.23 -6.98
C ARG A 297 20.98 -12.70 -5.63
N GLY A 298 22.21 -13.00 -5.23
CA GLY A 298 22.70 -12.56 -3.92
C GLY A 298 24.08 -13.10 -3.58
N ASN A 299 24.37 -13.13 -2.28
CA ASN A 299 25.61 -13.64 -1.67
C ASN A 299 25.34 -14.90 -0.83
N PHE A 300 24.42 -15.74 -1.29
CA PHE A 300 24.00 -16.94 -0.61
C PHE A 300 25.14 -17.95 -0.45
N THR A 301 25.12 -18.66 0.67
CA THR A 301 25.97 -19.83 0.97
C THR A 301 25.17 -21.13 1.03
N GLU A 302 23.84 -21.02 1.05
CA GLU A 302 22.91 -22.14 1.11
C GLU A 302 21.59 -21.74 0.46
N VAL A 303 21.10 -22.60 -0.42
CA VAL A 303 19.76 -22.51 -1.02
C VAL A 303 19.11 -23.88 -0.87
N ASP A 304 17.91 -23.92 -0.29
CA ASP A 304 17.17 -25.16 -0.10
C ASP A 304 15.66 -24.96 -0.27
N PHE A 305 15.04 -25.93 -0.93
CA PHE A 305 13.59 -26.03 -1.12
C PHE A 305 13.18 -27.50 -0.93
N PRO A 306 13.01 -27.96 0.32
CA PRO A 306 12.96 -29.38 0.63
C PRO A 306 11.74 -30.11 0.04
N GLU A 307 10.60 -29.41 -0.08
CA GLU A 307 9.34 -29.96 -0.56
C GLU A 307 9.01 -29.59 -2.02
N LEU A 308 9.97 -28.98 -2.75
CA LEU A 308 9.71 -28.48 -4.10
C LEU A 308 9.32 -29.61 -5.06
N ASN A 309 8.13 -29.52 -5.62
CA ASN A 309 7.56 -30.54 -6.49
C ASN A 309 7.36 -30.05 -7.92
N VAL A 310 6.87 -28.82 -8.14
CA VAL A 310 6.63 -28.28 -9.47
C VAL A 310 7.11 -26.84 -9.57
N VAL A 311 7.93 -26.55 -10.58
CA VAL A 311 8.23 -25.19 -11.04
C VAL A 311 7.88 -25.13 -12.52
N LYS A 312 6.83 -24.38 -12.88
CA LYS A 312 6.38 -24.29 -14.28
C LYS A 312 7.31 -23.43 -15.15
N GLY A 313 8.07 -22.52 -14.53
CA GLY A 313 9.05 -21.66 -15.20
C GLY A 313 10.49 -22.15 -15.05
N ALA A 314 11.43 -21.24 -15.31
CA ALA A 314 12.86 -21.48 -15.11
C ALA A 314 13.24 -21.48 -13.63
N PHE A 315 14.34 -22.16 -13.30
CA PHE A 315 14.98 -22.10 -11.99
C PHE A 315 16.39 -21.56 -12.17
N ASP A 316 16.64 -20.37 -11.66
CA ASP A 316 17.86 -19.62 -11.93
C ASP A 316 18.45 -19.05 -10.64
N VAL A 317 19.56 -19.62 -10.21
CA VAL A 317 20.34 -19.19 -9.05
C VAL A 317 21.70 -18.67 -9.53
N SER A 318 22.05 -17.48 -9.09
CA SER A 318 23.42 -16.98 -9.16
C SER A 318 23.79 -16.38 -7.82
N SER A 319 24.91 -16.84 -7.25
CA SER A 319 25.42 -16.35 -5.97
C SER A 319 26.88 -15.93 -6.08
N THR A 320 27.25 -14.85 -5.40
CA THR A 320 28.67 -14.51 -5.15
C THR A 320 29.31 -15.48 -4.14
N GLY A 321 28.50 -16.16 -3.31
CA GLY A 321 28.96 -17.15 -2.35
C GLY A 321 29.03 -18.58 -2.90
N ASP A 322 29.56 -19.50 -2.08
CA ASP A 322 29.61 -20.92 -2.43
C ASP A 322 28.26 -21.59 -2.20
N VAL A 323 27.60 -22.04 -3.27
CA VAL A 323 26.32 -22.74 -3.27
C VAL A 323 26.42 -24.06 -4.04
N LYS A 324 27.63 -24.61 -4.25
CA LYS A 324 27.84 -25.83 -5.05
C LYS A 324 27.01 -27.00 -4.55
N SER A 325 27.04 -27.26 -3.24
CA SER A 325 26.26 -28.36 -2.63
C SER A 325 24.76 -28.18 -2.83
N SER A 326 24.26 -26.95 -2.69
CA SER A 326 22.87 -26.61 -2.99
C SER A 326 22.55 -26.84 -4.47
N CYS A 327 23.40 -26.40 -5.39
CA CYS A 327 23.23 -26.62 -6.82
C CYS A 327 23.19 -28.11 -7.18
N GLU A 328 24.07 -28.93 -6.59
CA GLU A 328 24.08 -30.39 -6.80
C GLU A 328 22.79 -31.05 -6.31
N ALA A 329 22.28 -30.64 -5.14
CA ALA A 329 21.02 -31.14 -4.61
C ALA A 329 19.83 -30.73 -5.48
N LEU A 330 19.74 -29.45 -5.85
CA LEU A 330 18.65 -28.88 -6.64
C LEU A 330 18.65 -29.36 -8.09
N LYS A 331 19.81 -29.73 -8.65
CA LYS A 331 19.91 -30.29 -10.01
C LYS A 331 19.11 -31.58 -10.17
N LYS A 332 18.82 -32.31 -9.10
CA LYS A 332 17.93 -33.48 -9.15
C LYS A 332 16.53 -33.12 -9.65
N ALA A 333 16.07 -31.90 -9.38
CA ALA A 333 14.78 -31.39 -9.83
C ALA A 333 14.79 -30.80 -11.24
N ALA A 334 15.96 -30.67 -11.88
CA ALA A 334 16.11 -30.06 -13.20
C ALA A 334 15.29 -30.78 -14.29
N PRO A 335 15.09 -30.14 -15.46
CA PRO A 335 14.56 -30.81 -16.64
C PRO A 335 15.30 -32.13 -16.96
N SER A 336 14.59 -33.11 -17.54
CA SER A 336 15.18 -34.42 -17.87
C SER A 336 16.31 -34.34 -18.88
N ASP A 337 16.28 -33.37 -19.81
CA ASP A 337 17.37 -33.10 -20.75
C ASP A 337 18.59 -32.43 -20.09
N GLN A 338 18.43 -31.93 -18.85
CA GLN A 338 19.51 -31.42 -17.99
C GLN A 338 19.90 -32.41 -16.88
N GLY A 339 19.37 -33.64 -16.92
CA GLY A 339 19.73 -34.75 -16.05
C GLY A 339 19.00 -34.80 -14.71
N GLY A 340 17.87 -34.09 -14.57
CA GLY A 340 17.00 -34.17 -13.39
C GLY A 340 15.71 -35.00 -13.63
N ASP A 341 14.82 -34.98 -12.64
CA ASP A 341 13.56 -35.71 -12.61
C ASP A 341 12.38 -34.95 -13.26
N GLY A 342 12.61 -33.72 -13.77
CA GLY A 342 11.63 -32.94 -14.52
C GLY A 342 10.65 -32.13 -13.67
N ARG A 343 10.85 -32.05 -12.34
CA ARG A 343 10.04 -31.19 -11.46
C ARG A 343 10.10 -29.71 -11.84
N ILE A 344 11.23 -29.26 -12.39
CA ILE A 344 11.40 -27.95 -12.99
C ILE A 344 11.18 -28.09 -14.50
N ALA A 345 10.17 -27.39 -15.02
CA ALA A 345 9.80 -27.47 -16.43
C ALA A 345 10.67 -26.58 -17.34
N GLY A 346 11.11 -25.43 -16.85
CA GLY A 346 12.00 -24.51 -17.57
C GLY A 346 13.48 -24.79 -17.32
N THR A 347 14.35 -24.01 -17.96
CA THR A 347 15.82 -24.14 -17.81
C THR A 347 16.25 -24.11 -16.34
N PHE A 348 17.15 -25.02 -15.96
CA PHE A 348 17.82 -24.99 -14.66
C PHE A 348 19.24 -24.40 -14.79
N THR A 349 19.47 -23.29 -14.12
CA THR A 349 20.78 -22.65 -14.01
C THR A 349 21.11 -22.44 -12.54
N CYS A 350 22.30 -22.88 -12.12
CA CYS A 350 22.76 -22.67 -10.76
C CYS A 350 24.26 -22.37 -10.78
N THR A 351 24.61 -21.12 -10.50
CA THR A 351 25.98 -20.61 -10.58
C THR A 351 26.46 -20.18 -9.20
N SER A 352 27.59 -20.74 -8.78
CA SER A 352 28.23 -20.47 -7.51
C SER A 352 29.52 -19.66 -7.70
N ASN A 353 29.89 -18.85 -6.70
CA ASN A 353 31.09 -18.01 -6.72
C ASN A 353 31.15 -17.09 -7.96
N ASN A 354 30.00 -16.55 -8.37
CA ASN A 354 29.89 -15.61 -9.48
C ASN A 354 29.92 -14.17 -8.94
N ASP A 355 31.04 -13.47 -9.10
CA ASP A 355 31.18 -12.07 -8.68
C ASP A 355 30.13 -11.13 -9.29
N LYS A 356 29.57 -11.52 -10.45
CA LYS A 356 28.56 -10.77 -11.19
C LYS A 356 27.13 -11.19 -10.87
N ALA A 357 26.91 -11.95 -9.80
CA ALA A 357 25.63 -12.52 -9.45
C ALA A 357 24.52 -11.50 -9.16
N ASN A 358 24.81 -10.20 -9.08
CA ASN A 358 23.80 -9.15 -8.87
C ASN A 358 23.71 -8.15 -10.04
N GLU A 359 24.45 -8.34 -11.14
CA GLU A 359 24.50 -7.38 -12.27
C GLU A 359 23.22 -7.39 -13.14
N ASP A 360 22.40 -8.46 -13.12
CA ASP A 360 21.17 -8.61 -13.91
C ASP A 360 19.88 -8.41 -13.09
N THR A 361 19.96 -7.60 -12.04
CA THR A 361 18.87 -7.39 -11.06
C THR A 361 17.94 -6.22 -11.40
N ASP A 362 18.17 -5.53 -12.52
CA ASP A 362 17.34 -4.41 -12.96
C ASP A 362 15.88 -4.84 -13.24
N SER A 363 14.97 -4.13 -12.57
CA SER A 363 13.51 -4.31 -12.58
C SER A 363 12.82 -3.93 -13.90
N THR A 364 13.59 -3.57 -14.93
CA THR A 364 13.11 -3.13 -16.25
C THR A 364 13.29 -4.17 -17.37
N SER A 365 13.78 -5.37 -17.07
CA SER A 365 14.08 -6.40 -18.09
C SER A 365 12.97 -7.44 -18.33
N SER A 366 11.70 -7.07 -18.13
CA SER A 366 10.57 -7.80 -18.74
C SER A 366 10.44 -7.35 -20.20
N GLY A 367 11.27 -7.95 -21.07
CA GLY A 367 11.15 -7.75 -22.51
C GLY A 367 9.78 -8.19 -23.00
N ASN A 368 9.00 -7.25 -23.53
CA ASN A 368 7.87 -7.52 -24.41
C ASN A 368 8.41 -8.22 -25.66
N GLY A 369 8.41 -9.55 -25.64
CA GLY A 369 8.72 -10.37 -26.81
C GLY A 369 7.56 -10.33 -27.80
N GLU A 370 7.46 -9.25 -28.55
CA GLU A 370 6.66 -9.16 -29.76
C GLU A 370 7.28 -10.09 -30.81
N VAL A 371 6.54 -11.10 -31.23
CA VAL A 371 6.92 -11.99 -32.33
C VAL A 371 6.72 -11.19 -33.62
N ASP A 372 7.79 -10.63 -34.17
CA ASP A 372 7.81 -10.24 -35.58
C ASP A 372 8.93 -10.98 -36.31
N GLY A 373 8.53 -11.71 -37.33
CA GLY A 373 9.41 -12.57 -38.11
C GLY A 373 10.02 -11.80 -39.26
N THR A 374 11.34 -11.81 -39.38
CA THR A 374 12.10 -11.82 -40.64
C THR A 374 13.60 -12.02 -40.37
N GLY A 375 14.29 -12.76 -41.25
CA GLY A 375 15.64 -13.34 -41.07
C GLY A 375 16.79 -12.35 -40.79
N ASN A 376 18.03 -12.75 -40.52
CA ASN A 376 18.79 -13.88 -41.09
C ASN A 376 20.11 -14.03 -40.29
N GLY A 377 20.56 -15.25 -39.97
CA GLY A 377 21.98 -15.57 -39.77
C GLY A 377 22.59 -15.56 -38.36
N LYS A 378 22.77 -16.80 -37.84
CA LYS A 378 23.86 -17.31 -36.99
C LYS A 378 24.15 -16.61 -35.65
N ASP A 379 23.54 -17.14 -34.57
CA ASP A 379 24.24 -17.82 -33.47
C ASP A 379 23.22 -18.58 -32.59
N LYS A 380 23.61 -19.73 -32.05
CA LYS A 380 22.72 -20.71 -31.40
C LYS A 380 22.70 -20.56 -29.87
N ASN A 381 21.49 -20.68 -29.31
CA ASN A 381 21.08 -20.96 -27.92
C ASN A 381 21.22 -19.81 -26.89
N SER A 382 20.23 -18.91 -26.80
CA SER A 382 18.94 -19.02 -26.06
C SER A 382 19.03 -18.59 -24.59
N ALA A 383 19.06 -17.28 -24.36
CA ALA A 383 18.57 -16.65 -23.13
C ALA A 383 17.07 -16.41 -23.32
N ALA A 384 16.23 -17.38 -22.93
CA ALA A 384 14.79 -17.18 -22.87
C ALA A 384 14.50 -16.31 -21.64
N GLY A 385 14.06 -15.07 -21.87
CA GLY A 385 13.78 -14.09 -20.84
C GLY A 385 12.75 -14.58 -19.84
N VAL A 386 13.03 -14.37 -18.56
CA VAL A 386 12.09 -14.63 -17.46
C VAL A 386 11.10 -13.46 -17.42
N THR A 387 9.86 -13.69 -17.83
CA THR A 387 8.80 -12.66 -17.78
C THR A 387 8.24 -12.57 -16.37
N PHE A 388 8.54 -11.48 -15.68
CA PHE A 388 7.81 -11.02 -14.47
C PHE A 388 6.76 -9.98 -14.89
N ASN A 389 5.60 -9.97 -14.25
CA ASN A 389 4.52 -9.04 -14.61
C ASN A 389 4.75 -7.69 -13.89
N VAL A 390 5.31 -6.70 -14.59
CA VAL A 390 5.80 -5.43 -14.00
C VAL A 390 4.84 -4.25 -14.23
N ALA A 391 3.54 -4.52 -14.38
CA ALA A 391 2.56 -3.50 -14.77
C ALA A 391 2.29 -2.38 -13.73
N LEU A 392 3.02 -2.33 -12.60
CA LEU A 392 2.72 -1.39 -11.50
C LEU A 392 3.97 -0.74 -10.88
N LEU A 393 4.85 -0.13 -11.68
CA LEU A 393 5.93 0.70 -11.14
C LEU A 393 5.65 2.19 -11.36
N GLY A 394 5.37 2.89 -10.24
CA GLY A 394 5.75 4.28 -10.10
C GLY A 394 7.26 4.36 -9.90
N LEU A 395 7.94 5.24 -10.65
CA LEU A 395 9.37 5.49 -10.54
C LEU A 395 9.77 5.81 -9.08
N VAL A 396 10.43 4.87 -8.40
CA VAL A 396 11.30 5.19 -7.27
C VAL A 396 12.72 5.24 -7.82
N GLY A 397 13.08 6.41 -8.36
CA GLY A 397 14.48 6.71 -8.63
C GLY A 397 15.22 6.74 -7.31
N VAL A 398 16.24 5.89 -7.16
CA VAL A 398 17.22 5.96 -6.08
C VAL A 398 18.03 7.24 -6.28
N ALA A 399 17.50 8.38 -5.81
CA ALA A 399 18.26 9.61 -5.66
C ALA A 399 18.90 9.61 -4.28
N ALA A 400 19.99 8.86 -4.14
CA ALA A 400 20.89 9.00 -3.00
C ALA A 400 21.92 10.10 -3.31
N LEU A 401 21.98 11.09 -2.40
CA LEU A 401 23.07 12.06 -2.18
C LEU A 401 23.24 13.22 -3.20
N ALA A 402 22.69 14.39 -2.85
CA ALA A 402 23.50 15.56 -2.47
C ALA A 402 22.61 16.77 -2.11
N SER A 403 22.40 17.00 -0.82
CA SER A 403 22.29 18.37 -0.29
C SER A 403 22.48 18.32 1.23
N ALA A 404 23.75 18.33 1.63
CA ALA A 404 24.12 18.99 2.88
C ALA A 404 24.07 20.50 2.61
N LEU A 405 23.00 21.14 3.08
CA LEU A 405 22.90 22.51 3.62
C LEU A 405 21.43 22.87 3.87
#